data_AF-A0A947EVU0-F1
#
_entry.id   AF-A0A947EVU0-F1
#
_cell.length_a   1.000
_cell.length_b   1.000
_cell.length_c   1.000
_cell.angle_alpha   90.00
_cell.angle_beta   90.00
_cell.angle_gamma   90.00
#
_symmetry.space_group_name_H-M   'P 1'
#
loop_
_entity.id
_entity.type
_entity.pdbx_description
1 polymer ?
#
loop_
_entity_poly.entity_id
_entity_poly.type
_entity_poly.pdbx_seq_one_letter_code
_entity_poly.pdbx_strand_id
1 'polypeptide(L)'
;MKPKKNPKADLSRRWVLFLQIGLILVLFLTLQAFHWKTYDPKPPEDKIVYLDMLEEEEPPVTIKPVITPPTPPRILNDMIIEVPDVNEEDSVVNTYLDLEDLPSPYDILEPNKPEEPIKVPFDFIEDVPVFPGCEGLTINKERKVCMSEGIKDFVNREFNTGLGAELGLTGTNLVVVMFVVNKAGLVEQIQTRAP
;
A
#
# COMPACT_ATOMS: atom_id res chain seq x y z
N MET A 1 65.66 -11.93 -21.06
CA MET A 1 65.00 -10.70 -20.55
C MET A 1 66.00 -9.56 -20.59
N LYS A 2 65.65 -8.42 -21.17
CA LYS A 2 66.52 -7.23 -21.19
C LYS A 2 66.48 -6.57 -19.80
N PRO A 3 67.63 -6.20 -19.20
CA PRO A 3 67.66 -5.57 -17.89
C PRO A 3 66.99 -4.18 -17.95
N LYS A 4 66.12 -3.91 -16.97
CA LYS A 4 65.31 -2.68 -16.90
C LYS A 4 66.19 -1.49 -16.48
N LYS A 5 65.95 -0.33 -17.09
CA LYS A 5 66.80 0.87 -17.03
C LYS A 5 67.05 1.43 -15.61
N ASN A 6 66.20 1.11 -14.63
CA ASN A 6 66.34 1.49 -13.21
C ASN A 6 65.87 0.36 -12.26
N PRO A 7 66.77 -0.53 -11.78
CA PRO A 7 66.41 -1.67 -10.94
C PRO A 7 66.03 -1.29 -9.50
N LYS A 8 66.46 -0.12 -9.02
CA LYS A 8 66.16 0.37 -7.66
C LYS A 8 64.77 1.03 -7.53
N ALA A 9 64.12 1.36 -8.64
CA ALA A 9 62.81 2.02 -8.68
C ALA A 9 61.73 1.10 -9.31
N ASP A 10 61.90 -0.21 -9.20
CA ASP A 10 60.94 -1.15 -9.79
C ASP A 10 59.73 -1.35 -8.87
N LEU A 11 58.66 -0.61 -9.17
CA LEU A 11 57.38 -0.64 -8.46
C LEU A 11 56.69 -2.03 -8.53
N SER A 12 57.03 -2.83 -9.53
CA SER A 12 56.49 -4.20 -9.71
C SER A 12 56.89 -5.15 -8.57
N ARG A 13 58.03 -4.90 -7.90
CA ARG A 13 58.52 -5.76 -6.82
C ARG A 13 57.65 -5.69 -5.56
N ARG A 14 56.87 -4.62 -5.38
CA ARG A 14 56.01 -4.39 -4.20
C ARG A 14 54.57 -4.05 -4.59
N TRP A 15 54.12 -4.53 -5.76
CA TRP A 15 52.79 -4.18 -6.30
C TRP A 15 51.63 -4.51 -5.34
N VAL A 16 51.76 -5.59 -4.55
CA VAL A 16 50.78 -5.97 -3.51
C VAL A 16 50.61 -4.89 -2.44
N LEU A 17 51.68 -4.19 -2.04
CA LEU A 17 51.59 -3.11 -1.05
C LEU A 17 50.80 -1.92 -1.61
N PHE A 18 51.02 -1.56 -2.87
CA PHE A 18 50.27 -0.50 -3.53
C PHE A 18 48.79 -0.87 -3.73
N LEU A 19 48.51 -2.14 -4.03
CA LEU A 19 47.14 -2.67 -4.10
C LEU A 19 46.44 -2.58 -2.73
N GLN A 20 47.10 -3.00 -1.65
CA GLN A 20 46.55 -2.94 -0.29
C GLN A 20 46.27 -1.50 0.15
N ILE A 21 47.20 -0.58 -0.11
CA ILE A 21 47.01 0.85 0.20
C ILE A 21 45.82 1.42 -0.59
N GLY A 22 45.71 1.09 -1.88
CA GLY A 22 44.58 1.50 -2.70
C GLY A 22 43.24 0.96 -2.19
N LEU A 23 43.20 -0.32 -1.78
CA LEU A 23 42.01 -0.95 -1.22
C LEU A 23 41.56 -0.29 0.09
N ILE A 24 42.51 0.03 0.97
CA ILE A 24 42.23 0.76 2.23
C ILE A 24 41.70 2.16 1.92
N LEU A 25 42.28 2.85 0.94
CA LEU A 25 41.88 4.21 0.57
C LEU A 25 40.46 4.24 -0.01
N VAL A 26 40.13 3.32 -0.93
CA VAL A 26 38.78 3.21 -1.49
C VAL A 26 37.77 2.84 -0.39
N LEU A 27 38.09 1.86 0.46
CA LEU A 27 37.21 1.46 1.56
C LEU A 27 36.95 2.64 2.53
N PHE A 28 37.98 3.40 2.88
CA PHE A 28 37.86 4.58 3.74
C PHE A 28 36.95 5.65 3.12
N LEU A 29 37.12 5.95 1.83
CA LEU A 29 36.27 6.91 1.13
C LEU A 29 34.82 6.46 1.06
N THR A 30 34.56 5.18 0.82
CA THR A 30 33.19 4.64 0.80
C THR A 30 32.52 4.74 2.18
N LEU A 31 33.25 4.45 3.26
CA LEU A 31 32.72 4.58 4.62
C LEU A 31 32.42 6.04 4.97
N GLN A 32 33.29 6.98 4.60
CA GLN A 32 33.03 8.41 4.81
C GLN A 32 31.78 8.88 4.06
N ALA A 33 31.56 8.39 2.82
CA ALA A 33 30.36 8.71 2.05
C ALA A 33 29.08 8.19 2.72
N PHE A 34 29.10 6.97 3.28
CA PHE A 34 27.95 6.44 4.03
C PHE A 34 27.71 7.12 5.38
N HIS A 35 28.77 7.55 6.06
CA HIS A 35 28.66 8.32 7.29
C HIS A 35 28.27 9.78 7.04
N TRP A 36 28.27 10.23 5.79
CA TRP A 36 27.84 11.57 5.44
C TRP A 36 26.34 11.68 5.64
N LYS A 37 25.94 12.19 6.81
CA LYS A 37 24.54 12.43 7.12
C LYS A 37 24.00 13.54 6.23
N THR A 38 23.10 13.21 5.33
CA THR A 38 22.18 14.16 4.70
C THR A 38 21.02 14.39 5.67
N TYR A 39 20.92 15.59 6.23
CA TYR A 39 19.73 16.02 6.97
C TYR A 39 18.70 16.52 5.97
N ASP A 40 17.50 15.94 5.99
CA ASP A 40 16.37 16.55 5.30
C ASP A 40 16.09 17.91 5.94
N PRO A 41 15.99 19.01 5.14
CA PRO A 41 15.58 20.29 5.68
C PRO A 41 14.17 20.11 6.26
N LYS A 42 14.03 20.39 7.56
CA LYS A 42 12.73 20.39 8.24
C LYS A 42 11.79 21.32 7.45
N PRO A 43 10.56 20.88 7.14
CA PRO A 43 9.58 21.77 6.53
C PRO A 43 9.36 22.97 7.48
N PRO A 44 9.13 24.18 6.93
CA PRO A 44 8.89 25.36 7.75
C PRO A 44 7.74 25.08 8.73
N GLU A 45 8.02 25.28 10.02
CA GLU A 45 7.06 25.20 11.12
C GLU A 45 6.07 26.37 11.06
N ASP A 46 5.27 26.44 9.99
CA ASP A 46 4.06 27.27 9.97
C ASP A 46 2.86 26.35 10.15
N LYS A 47 2.43 26.26 11.41
CA LYS A 47 1.11 25.78 11.87
C LYS A 47 0.57 24.52 11.18
N ILE A 48 1.26 23.40 11.40
CA ILE A 48 0.54 22.14 11.56
C ILE A 48 -0.29 22.25 12.85
N VAL A 49 -1.61 22.40 12.70
CA VAL A 49 -2.55 22.19 13.79
C VAL A 49 -2.41 20.71 14.16
N TYR A 50 -1.82 20.45 15.32
CA TYR A 50 -1.86 19.13 15.93
C TYR A 50 -3.34 18.76 16.06
N LEU A 51 -3.82 17.79 15.27
CA LEU A 51 -4.92 16.93 15.72
C LEU A 51 -4.32 16.11 16.85
N ASP A 52 -4.28 16.74 18.01
CA ASP A 52 -4.00 16.11 19.27
C ASP A 52 -5.04 15.00 19.43
N MET A 53 -4.55 13.76 19.45
CA MET A 53 -5.20 12.59 20.04
C MET A 53 -6.71 12.48 19.73
N LEU A 54 -7.06 12.01 18.53
CA LEU A 54 -8.16 11.06 18.49
C LEU A 54 -7.63 9.81 19.18
N GLU A 55 -7.94 9.73 20.47
CA GLU A 55 -7.85 8.54 21.30
C GLU A 55 -8.36 7.36 20.46
N GLU A 56 -7.44 6.50 20.05
CA GLU A 56 -7.75 5.25 19.36
C GLU A 56 -8.41 4.36 20.42
N GLU A 57 -9.72 4.55 20.63
CA GLU A 57 -10.54 3.63 21.42
C GLU A 57 -10.53 2.29 20.68
N GLU A 58 -9.65 1.39 21.12
CA GLU A 58 -9.64 0.00 20.68
C GLU A 58 -11.05 -0.57 20.92
N PRO A 59 -11.74 -1.11 19.90
CA PRO A 59 -13.07 -1.66 20.08
C PRO A 59 -13.02 -2.82 21.08
N PRO A 60 -13.97 -2.92 22.02
CA PRO A 60 -13.99 -4.00 22.99
C PRO A 60 -14.05 -5.35 22.25
N VAL A 61 -13.16 -6.27 22.64
CA VAL A 61 -13.15 -7.63 22.11
C VAL A 61 -14.50 -8.28 22.38
N THR A 62 -15.26 -8.53 21.30
CA THR A 62 -16.50 -9.30 21.38
C THR A 62 -16.13 -10.76 21.63
N ILE A 63 -16.24 -11.20 22.88
CA ILE A 63 -16.17 -12.62 23.23
C ILE A 63 -17.39 -13.28 22.59
N LYS A 64 -17.19 -13.99 21.48
CA LYS A 64 -18.22 -14.89 20.95
C LYS A 64 -18.46 -15.95 22.03
N PRO A 65 -19.69 -16.13 22.54
CA PRO A 65 -19.97 -17.24 23.43
C PRO A 65 -19.65 -18.53 22.66
N VAL A 66 -18.78 -19.35 23.24
CA VAL A 66 -18.58 -20.73 22.79
C VAL A 66 -19.94 -21.42 22.95
N ILE A 67 -20.63 -21.64 21.84
CA ILE A 67 -21.69 -22.63 21.76
C ILE A 67 -21.01 -23.98 21.97
N THR A 68 -21.03 -24.45 23.22
CA THR A 68 -20.68 -25.83 23.54
C THR A 68 -21.60 -26.73 22.73
N PRO A 69 -21.06 -27.71 21.97
CA PRO A 69 -21.90 -28.64 21.22
C PRO A 69 -22.85 -29.38 22.18
N PRO A 70 -24.11 -29.63 21.78
CA PRO A 70 -25.11 -30.22 22.65
C PRO A 70 -24.64 -31.59 23.13
N THR A 71 -24.67 -31.78 24.44
CA THR A 71 -24.32 -33.01 25.14
C THR A 71 -25.06 -34.19 24.49
N PRO A 72 -24.36 -35.25 24.08
CA PRO A 72 -24.99 -36.43 23.50
C PRO A 72 -26.08 -36.96 24.43
N PRO A 73 -27.29 -37.28 23.92
CA PRO A 73 -28.36 -37.81 24.74
C PRO A 73 -27.90 -39.11 25.41
N ARG A 74 -27.99 -39.12 26.74
CA ARG A 74 -27.68 -40.27 27.59
C ARG A 74 -28.70 -41.36 27.24
N ILE A 75 -28.25 -42.44 26.61
CA ILE A 75 -29.09 -43.60 26.35
C ILE A 75 -29.52 -44.16 27.71
N LEU A 76 -30.82 -44.07 28.01
CA LEU A 76 -31.44 -44.81 29.11
C LEU A 76 -31.52 -46.26 28.63
N ASN A 77 -30.69 -47.12 29.20
CA ASN A 77 -30.81 -48.56 28.97
C ASN A 77 -32.15 -48.98 29.58
N ASP A 78 -33.11 -49.32 28.72
CA ASP A 78 -34.35 -49.94 29.15
C ASP A 78 -34.36 -51.43 28.84
N MET A 79 -35.03 -52.13 29.75
CA MET A 79 -34.93 -53.55 30.02
C MET A 79 -35.28 -54.48 28.86
N ILE A 80 -34.56 -55.61 28.90
CA ILE A 80 -34.84 -56.93 28.32
C ILE A 80 -36.35 -57.26 28.31
N ILE A 81 -36.90 -57.56 27.13
CA ILE A 81 -37.92 -58.61 26.94
C ILE A 81 -37.55 -59.42 25.70
N GLU A 82 -37.60 -60.72 25.89
CA GLU A 82 -37.09 -61.82 25.09
C GLU A 82 -38.19 -62.41 24.19
N VAL A 83 -37.79 -63.27 23.23
CA VAL A 83 -38.57 -64.34 22.55
C VAL A 83 -39.26 -63.94 21.19
N PRO A 84 -39.26 -64.78 20.12
CA PRO A 84 -38.16 -65.54 19.49
C PRO A 84 -38.23 -65.62 17.93
N ASP A 85 -37.13 -66.11 17.34
CA ASP A 85 -37.03 -67.04 16.18
C ASP A 85 -37.28 -66.63 14.69
N VAL A 86 -36.51 -67.35 13.85
CA VAL A 86 -36.62 -67.65 12.41
C VAL A 86 -35.73 -66.86 11.41
N ASN A 87 -34.53 -67.41 11.21
CA ASN A 87 -33.89 -67.88 9.96
C ASN A 87 -33.98 -67.12 8.61
N GLU A 88 -32.77 -66.93 8.07
CA GLU A 88 -32.29 -67.27 6.71
C GLU A 88 -32.74 -66.47 5.46
N GLU A 89 -31.72 -65.85 4.86
CA GLU A 89 -31.34 -65.94 3.44
C GLU A 89 -31.90 -64.97 2.38
N ASP A 90 -30.93 -64.52 1.56
CA ASP A 90 -30.98 -64.20 0.12
C ASP A 90 -31.23 -62.77 -0.42
N SER A 91 -30.08 -62.17 -0.78
CA SER A 91 -29.76 -61.60 -2.11
C SER A 91 -30.49 -60.34 -2.60
N VAL A 92 -29.77 -59.21 -2.67
CA VAL A 92 -30.15 -58.07 -3.53
C VAL A 92 -28.93 -57.54 -4.30
N VAL A 93 -28.89 -57.98 -5.56
CA VAL A 93 -28.45 -57.31 -6.80
C VAL A 93 -27.74 -55.95 -6.67
N ASN A 94 -26.46 -55.93 -7.05
CA ASN A 94 -25.71 -54.70 -7.32
C ASN A 94 -26.07 -54.17 -8.72
N THR A 95 -26.79 -53.05 -8.80
CA THR A 95 -26.93 -52.27 -10.04
C THR A 95 -26.11 -51.00 -9.91
N TYR A 96 -24.90 -51.02 -10.48
CA TYR A 96 -24.07 -49.83 -10.64
C TYR A 96 -24.60 -49.04 -11.85
N LEU A 97 -25.09 -47.82 -11.61
CA LEU A 97 -25.42 -46.84 -12.64
C LEU A 97 -24.26 -45.84 -12.74
N ASP A 98 -23.60 -45.83 -13.89
CA ASP A 98 -22.63 -44.80 -14.30
C ASP A 98 -23.31 -43.42 -14.32
N LEU A 99 -22.77 -42.51 -13.52
CA LEU A 99 -23.15 -41.09 -13.44
C LEU A 99 -21.88 -40.26 -13.64
N GLU A 100 -21.36 -40.25 -14.86
CA GLU A 100 -20.22 -39.39 -15.27
C GLU A 100 -20.59 -38.47 -16.45
N ASP A 101 -21.72 -37.77 -16.39
CA ASP A 101 -22.00 -36.73 -17.37
C ASP A 101 -22.83 -35.56 -16.80
N LEU A 102 -22.22 -34.80 -15.88
CA LEU A 102 -22.68 -33.46 -15.51
C LEU A 102 -21.59 -32.44 -15.90
N PRO A 103 -21.85 -31.53 -16.85
CA PRO A 103 -20.91 -30.46 -17.17
C PRO A 103 -20.80 -29.49 -15.99
N SER A 104 -19.55 -29.25 -15.58
CA SER A 104 -19.12 -28.33 -14.52
C SER A 104 -19.54 -26.88 -14.82
N PRO A 105 -20.01 -26.09 -13.83
CA PRO A 105 -20.49 -24.71 -14.04
C PRO A 105 -19.37 -23.67 -14.27
N TYR A 106 -18.15 -24.08 -14.62
CA TYR A 106 -16.97 -23.20 -14.67
C TYR A 106 -16.68 -22.57 -16.04
N ASP A 107 -17.45 -22.86 -17.10
CA ASP A 107 -17.23 -22.27 -18.44
C ASP A 107 -18.11 -21.04 -18.70
N ILE A 108 -18.18 -20.11 -17.74
CA ILE A 108 -18.64 -18.75 -18.03
C ILE A 108 -17.39 -17.89 -18.20
N LEU A 109 -17.03 -17.66 -19.45
CA LEU A 109 -16.06 -16.63 -19.83
C LEU A 109 -16.59 -15.29 -19.31
N GLU A 110 -16.01 -14.80 -18.22
CA GLU A 110 -16.28 -13.48 -17.68
C GLU A 110 -15.91 -12.44 -18.76
N PRO A 111 -16.87 -11.65 -19.26
CA PRO A 111 -16.58 -10.67 -20.29
C PRO A 111 -15.63 -9.62 -19.71
N ASN A 112 -14.43 -9.58 -20.29
CA ASN A 112 -13.36 -8.59 -20.16
C ASN A 112 -13.76 -7.35 -19.32
N LYS A 113 -13.57 -7.43 -18.00
CA LYS A 113 -13.81 -6.31 -17.10
C LYS A 113 -12.87 -5.18 -17.52
N PRO A 114 -13.36 -3.99 -17.89
CA PRO A 114 -12.49 -2.88 -18.22
C PRO A 114 -11.55 -2.61 -17.04
N GLU A 115 -10.24 -2.60 -17.30
CA GLU A 115 -9.24 -2.30 -16.28
C GLU A 115 -9.55 -0.94 -15.66
N GLU A 116 -9.98 -0.94 -14.40
CA GLU A 116 -10.22 0.30 -13.66
C GLU A 116 -8.89 1.03 -13.49
N PRO A 117 -8.83 2.35 -13.78
CA PRO A 117 -7.59 3.11 -13.62
C PRO A 117 -7.16 3.07 -12.15
N ILE A 118 -5.92 2.64 -11.92
CA ILE A 118 -5.30 2.59 -10.60
C ILE A 118 -5.21 4.02 -10.05
N LYS A 119 -5.84 4.27 -8.90
CA LYS A 119 -5.77 5.55 -8.19
C LYS A 119 -4.56 5.55 -7.28
N VAL A 120 -3.63 6.48 -7.51
CA VAL A 120 -2.40 6.60 -6.72
C VAL A 120 -2.48 7.89 -5.88
N PRO A 121 -2.22 7.84 -4.56
CA PRO A 121 -2.20 9.04 -3.73
C PRO A 121 -1.05 9.97 -4.13
N PHE A 122 -1.28 11.28 -4.02
CA PHE A 122 -0.35 12.31 -4.50
C PHE A 122 1.07 12.20 -3.92
N ASP A 123 1.20 11.82 -2.65
CA ASP A 123 2.48 11.73 -1.95
C ASP A 123 3.42 10.68 -2.56
N PHE A 124 2.86 9.57 -3.06
CA PHE A 124 3.62 8.42 -3.56
C PHE A 124 3.92 8.48 -5.06
N ILE A 125 3.51 9.55 -5.75
CA ILE A 125 3.75 9.68 -7.20
C ILE A 125 5.22 10.04 -7.45
N GLU A 126 5.86 9.31 -8.38
CA GLU A 126 7.23 9.57 -8.84
C GLU A 126 7.28 10.82 -9.74
N ASP A 127 6.42 10.89 -10.75
CA ASP A 127 6.33 12.01 -11.69
C ASP A 127 5.01 12.77 -11.57
N VAL A 128 5.11 14.03 -11.16
CA VAL A 128 3.95 14.87 -10.86
C VAL A 128 3.50 15.65 -12.09
N PRO A 129 2.18 15.85 -12.32
CA PRO A 129 1.72 16.69 -13.41
C PRO A 129 2.36 18.10 -13.37
N VAL A 130 2.72 18.62 -14.54
CA VAL A 130 3.28 19.97 -14.65
C VAL A 130 2.14 20.97 -14.68
N PHE A 131 2.05 21.82 -13.67
CA PHE A 131 1.15 22.96 -13.68
C PHE A 131 1.70 24.05 -14.63
N PRO A 132 0.86 24.77 -15.39
CA PRO A 132 1.32 25.83 -16.28
C PRO A 132 2.13 26.88 -15.49
N GLY A 133 3.37 27.13 -15.93
CA GLY A 133 4.33 27.99 -15.23
C GLY A 133 5.42 27.24 -14.44
N CYS A 134 5.28 25.93 -14.22
CA CYS A 134 6.27 25.08 -13.53
C CYS A 134 7.18 24.28 -14.48
N GLU A 135 7.17 24.58 -15.78
CA GLU A 135 7.86 23.81 -16.84
C GLU A 135 9.40 23.85 -16.74
N GLY A 136 9.96 24.85 -16.07
CA GLY A 136 11.41 25.01 -15.89
C GLY A 136 12.03 24.15 -14.79
N LEU A 137 11.23 23.45 -13.99
CA LEU A 137 11.68 22.67 -12.84
C LEU A 137 11.94 21.21 -13.24
N THR A 138 13.17 20.74 -13.02
CA THR A 138 13.56 19.35 -13.31
C THR A 138 13.45 18.43 -12.10
N ILE A 139 13.40 18.99 -10.90
CA ILE A 139 13.36 18.25 -9.63
C ILE A 139 11.90 17.97 -9.25
N ASN A 140 11.54 16.69 -9.08
CA ASN A 140 10.16 16.29 -8.73
C ASN A 140 9.65 16.88 -7.41
N LYS A 141 10.52 17.07 -6.41
CA LYS A 141 10.15 17.74 -5.15
C LYS A 141 9.72 19.19 -5.37
N GLU A 142 10.44 19.93 -6.21
CA GLU A 142 10.11 21.32 -6.53
C GLU A 142 8.84 21.41 -7.39
N ARG A 143 8.65 20.46 -8.32
CA ARG A 143 7.41 20.34 -9.11
C ARG A 143 6.18 20.09 -8.24
N LYS A 144 6.28 19.23 -7.22
CA LYS A 144 5.19 18.98 -6.24
C LYS A 144 4.76 20.26 -5.54
N VAL A 145 5.74 21.03 -5.06
CA VAL A 145 5.49 22.31 -4.38
C VAL A 145 4.86 23.31 -5.34
N CYS A 146 5.45 23.49 -6.53
CA CYS A 146 4.96 24.43 -7.54
C CYS A 146 3.52 24.11 -7.99
N MET A 147 3.17 22.83 -8.18
CA MET A 147 1.80 22.42 -8.50
C MET A 147 0.83 22.79 -7.36
N SER A 148 1.22 22.53 -6.12
CA SER A 148 0.38 22.81 -4.95
C SER A 148 0.13 24.31 -4.77
N GLU A 149 1.16 25.13 -5.00
CA GLU A 149 1.06 26.60 -4.99
C GLU A 149 0.19 27.11 -6.14
N GLY A 150 0.40 26.61 -7.36
CA GLY A 150 -0.40 27.01 -8.52
C GLY A 150 -1.89 26.71 -8.37
N ILE A 151 -2.24 25.56 -7.77
CA ILE A 151 -3.64 25.22 -7.46
C ILE A 151 -4.18 26.14 -6.37
N LYS A 152 -3.42 26.40 -5.31
CA LYS A 152 -3.82 27.31 -4.23
C LYS A 152 -4.11 28.71 -4.77
N ASP A 153 -3.26 29.24 -5.63
CA ASP A 153 -3.44 30.57 -6.23
C ASP A 153 -4.63 30.61 -7.19
N PHE A 154 -4.83 29.55 -7.97
CA PHE A 154 -6.01 29.41 -8.82
C PHE A 154 -7.31 29.42 -7.99
N VAL A 155 -7.37 28.62 -6.93
CA VAL A 155 -8.56 28.55 -6.06
C VAL A 155 -8.81 29.89 -5.37
N ASN A 156 -7.78 30.56 -4.86
CA ASN A 156 -7.94 31.87 -4.21
C ASN A 156 -8.45 32.95 -5.15
N ARG A 157 -8.15 32.86 -6.45
CA ARG A 157 -8.64 33.81 -7.46
C ARG A 157 -10.08 33.54 -7.86
N GLU A 158 -10.45 32.27 -8.06
CA GLU A 158 -11.77 31.89 -8.57
C GLU A 158 -12.82 31.72 -7.47
N PHE A 159 -12.41 31.36 -6.24
CA PHE A 159 -13.32 31.12 -5.13
C PHE A 159 -13.58 32.39 -4.32
N ASN A 160 -14.86 32.74 -4.17
CA ASN A 160 -15.26 33.88 -3.34
C ASN A 160 -15.23 33.51 -1.85
N THR A 161 -14.19 33.97 -1.15
CA THR A 161 -14.04 33.79 0.30
C THR A 161 -15.05 34.57 1.14
N GLY A 162 -15.69 35.60 0.58
CA GLY A 162 -16.73 36.39 1.25
C GLY A 162 -18.09 35.69 1.34
N LEU A 163 -18.31 34.65 0.54
CA LEU A 163 -19.59 33.92 0.48
C LEU A 163 -20.00 33.35 1.83
N GLY A 164 -19.04 32.90 2.65
CA GLY A 164 -19.33 32.38 3.98
C GLY A 164 -19.95 33.43 4.92
N ALA A 165 -19.50 34.68 4.83
CA ALA A 165 -20.04 35.77 5.66
C ALA A 165 -21.46 36.17 5.22
N GLU A 166 -21.73 36.15 3.91
CA GLU A 166 -23.07 36.40 3.36
C GLU A 166 -24.08 35.33 3.79
N LEU A 167 -23.62 34.08 3.93
CA LEU A 167 -24.42 32.95 4.42
C LEU A 167 -24.51 32.89 5.96
N GLY A 168 -23.95 33.87 6.67
CA GLY A 168 -24.02 33.96 8.14
C GLY A 168 -23.10 32.99 8.88
N LEU A 169 -22.11 32.40 8.21
CA LEU A 169 -21.12 31.54 8.86
C LEU A 169 -20.12 32.40 9.64
N THR A 170 -19.92 32.08 10.91
CA THR A 170 -19.00 32.82 11.81
C THR A 170 -17.86 31.95 12.28
N GLY A 171 -16.64 32.48 12.30
CA GLY A 171 -15.43 31.76 12.74
C GLY A 171 -14.61 31.20 11.58
N THR A 172 -13.79 30.19 11.86
CA THR A 172 -12.90 29.55 10.88
C THR A 172 -13.64 28.40 10.20
N ASN A 173 -14.12 28.65 8.99
CA ASN A 173 -14.81 27.67 8.16
C ASN A 173 -13.80 26.90 7.30
N LEU A 174 -13.63 25.60 7.55
CA LEU A 174 -12.72 24.75 6.78
C LEU A 174 -13.49 23.96 5.72
N VAL A 175 -13.22 24.23 4.44
CA VAL A 175 -13.73 23.45 3.32
C VAL A 175 -12.63 22.52 2.82
N VAL A 176 -12.88 21.20 2.88
CA VAL A 176 -11.94 20.19 2.39
C VAL A 176 -12.44 19.65 1.07
N VAL A 177 -11.60 19.71 0.03
CA VAL A 177 -11.91 19.19 -1.31
C VAL A 177 -10.91 18.10 -1.66
N MET A 178 -11.41 16.96 -2.10
CA MET A 178 -10.62 15.87 -2.65
C MET A 178 -11.05 15.65 -4.10
N PHE A 179 -10.09 15.42 -4.99
CA PHE A 179 -10.36 15.19 -6.39
C PHE A 179 -9.29 14.29 -7.00
N VAL A 180 -9.60 13.67 -8.13
CA VAL A 180 -8.68 12.82 -8.90
C VAL A 180 -8.41 13.48 -10.24
N VAL A 181 -7.15 13.57 -10.65
CA VAL A 181 -6.78 14.06 -11.97
C VAL A 181 -6.56 12.85 -12.89
N ASN A 182 -7.27 12.81 -14.00
CA ASN A 182 -7.15 11.71 -14.97
C ASN A 182 -5.89 11.88 -15.86
N LYS A 183 -5.61 10.86 -16.69
CA LYS A 183 -4.44 10.87 -17.60
C LYS A 183 -4.48 11.99 -18.65
N ALA A 184 -5.66 12.54 -18.95
CA ALA A 184 -5.84 13.67 -19.86
C ALA A 184 -5.69 15.04 -19.16
N GLY A 185 -5.44 15.06 -17.85
CA GLY A 185 -5.34 16.29 -17.06
C GLY A 185 -6.70 16.89 -16.67
N LEU A 186 -7.80 16.16 -16.82
CA LEU A 186 -9.13 16.57 -16.38
C LEU A 186 -9.38 16.12 -14.95
N VAL A 187 -10.14 16.93 -14.21
CA VAL A 187 -10.53 16.65 -12.83
C VAL A 187 -11.79 15.79 -12.81
N GLU A 188 -11.73 14.66 -12.12
CA GLU A 188 -12.82 13.71 -11.91
C GLU A 188 -12.98 13.40 -10.41
N GLN A 189 -14.12 12.81 -10.03
CA GLN A 189 -14.40 12.34 -8.67
C GLN A 189 -14.17 13.39 -7.57
N ILE A 190 -14.77 14.56 -7.75
CA ILE A 190 -14.70 15.66 -6.79
C ILE A 190 -15.57 15.32 -5.57
N GLN A 191 -14.97 15.32 -4.38
CA GLN A 191 -15.62 15.18 -3.10
C GLN A 191 -15.36 16.43 -2.27
N THR A 192 -16.41 16.98 -1.68
CA THR A 192 -16.33 18.21 -0.88
C THR A 192 -16.92 17.97 0.49
N ARG A 193 -16.21 18.41 1.53
CA ARG A 193 -16.70 18.48 2.90
C ARG A 193 -16.68 19.93 3.34
N ALA A 194 -17.88 20.49 3.51
CA ALA A 194 -18.07 21.83 4.04
C ALA A 194 -18.16 21.78 5.59
N PRO A 195 -17.84 22.90 6.28
CA PRO A 195 -17.93 23.02 7.74
C PRO A 195 -19.38 23.14 8.23
#